data_AF-E8WXE7-F1
#
_entry.id   AF-E8WXE7-F1
#
_cell.length_a   1.000
_cell.length_b   1.000
_cell.length_c   1.000
_cell.angle_alpha   90.00
_cell.angle_beta   90.00
_cell.angle_gamma   90.00
#
_symmetry.space_group_name_H-M   'P 1'
#
loop_
_entity.id
_entity.type
_entity.pdbx_description
1 polymer ?
#
loop_
_entity_poly.entity_id
_entity_poly.type
_entity_poly.pdbx_seq_one_letter_code
_entity_poly.pdbx_strand_id
1 'polypeptide(L)'
;MKRYPAPPIDPMIIERARELKEAGASQEEVFMAMRQDGLWVGQSIKVAAEIYGWSLTEAKMTVHYSDTWADCLQTNAKLHDAAFAAAKELGFEEVGSGVNGEKVALQEAS
;
A
#
# COMPACT_ATOMS: atom_id res chain seq x y z
N MET A 1 -15.75 4.76 -13.89
CA MET A 1 -14.93 3.58 -13.56
C MET A 1 -15.50 2.96 -12.28
N LYS A 2 -16.13 1.78 -12.33
CA LYS A 2 -16.61 1.11 -11.11
C LYS A 2 -15.37 0.65 -10.34
N ARG A 3 -15.09 1.24 -9.17
CA ARG A 3 -14.07 0.71 -8.26
C ARG A 3 -14.63 -0.61 -7.73
N TYR A 4 -14.09 -1.73 -8.21
CA TYR A 4 -14.40 -3.00 -7.59
C TYR A 4 -13.85 -2.96 -6.16
N PRO A 5 -14.69 -3.20 -5.14
CA PRO A 5 -14.19 -3.27 -3.78
C PRO A 5 -13.18 -4.41 -3.70
N ALA A 6 -12.06 -4.17 -3.02
CA ALA A 6 -11.13 -5.25 -2.72
C ALA A 6 -11.90 -6.35 -1.96
N PRO A 7 -11.62 -7.63 -2.23
CA PRO A 7 -12.26 -8.71 -1.51
C PRO A 7 -12.00 -8.57 0.00
N PRO A 8 -12.97 -8.96 0.85
CA PRO A 8 -12.79 -8.94 2.29
C PRO A 8 -11.59 -9.80 2.68
N ILE A 9 -10.90 -9.40 3.75
CA ILE A 9 -9.79 -10.16 4.32
C ILE A 9 -10.39 -11.28 5.15
N ASP A 10 -9.94 -12.52 4.91
CA ASP A 10 -10.36 -13.67 5.72
C ASP A 10 -9.83 -13.51 7.16
N PRO A 11 -10.70 -13.51 8.19
CA PRO A 11 -10.29 -13.41 9.59
C PRO A 11 -9.27 -14.48 10.02
N MET A 12 -9.30 -15.67 9.41
CA MET A 12 -8.36 -16.73 9.73
C MET A 12 -6.92 -16.38 9.34
N ILE A 13 -6.73 -15.59 8.29
CA ILE A 13 -5.40 -15.12 7.87
C ILE A 13 -4.86 -14.10 8.87
N ILE A 14 -5.74 -13.24 9.42
CA ILE A 14 -5.36 -12.25 10.44
C ILE A 14 -4.90 -12.97 11.71
N GLU A 15 -5.67 -13.97 12.16
CA GLU A 15 -5.35 -14.72 13.37
C GLU A 15 -4.03 -15.49 13.21
N ARG A 16 -3.85 -16.19 12.09
CA ARG A 16 -2.59 -16.90 11.81
C ARG A 16 -1.37 -15.97 11.76
N ALA A 17 -1.52 -14.79 11.15
CA ALA A 17 -0.44 -13.79 11.11
C ALA A 17 -0.09 -13.29 12.53
N ARG A 18 -1.09 -13.13 13.38
CA ARG A 18 -0.92 -12.77 14.81
C ARG A 18 -0.22 -13.89 15.58
N GLU A 19 -0.65 -15.14 15.43
CA GLU A 19 -0.03 -16.30 16.05
C GLU A 19 1.45 -16.43 15.67
N LEU A 20 1.79 -16.26 14.40
CA LEU A 20 3.19 -16.29 13.94
C LEU A 20 4.03 -15.20 14.62
N LYS A 21 3.50 -13.97 14.69
CA LYS A 21 4.16 -12.86 15.38
C LYS A 21 4.37 -13.18 16.86
N GLU A 22 3.35 -13.70 17.55
CA GLU A 22 3.42 -14.04 18.98
C GLU A 22 4.35 -15.22 19.26
N ALA A 23 4.49 -16.14 18.31
CA ALA A 23 5.47 -17.22 18.35
C ALA A 23 6.92 -16.75 18.12
N GLY A 24 7.13 -15.46 17.84
CA GLY A 24 8.45 -14.86 17.62
C GLY A 24 8.97 -14.99 16.20
N ALA A 25 8.11 -15.28 15.21
CA ALA A 25 8.49 -15.21 13.82
C ALA A 25 8.97 -13.80 13.45
N SER A 26 9.93 -13.73 12.54
CA SER A 26 10.36 -12.45 12.00
C SER A 26 9.23 -11.80 11.19
N GLN A 27 9.30 -10.48 11.08
CA GLN A 27 8.33 -9.72 10.29
C GLN A 27 8.24 -10.21 8.84
N GLU A 28 9.38 -10.57 8.26
CA GLU A 28 9.46 -11.04 6.88
C GLU A 28 8.76 -12.40 6.70
N GLU A 29 8.91 -13.31 7.67
CA GLU A 29 8.19 -14.59 7.68
C GLU A 29 6.68 -14.38 7.79
N VAL A 30 6.23 -13.43 8.62
CA VAL A 30 4.81 -13.07 8.73
C VAL A 30 4.29 -12.51 7.40
N PHE A 31 5.06 -11.65 6.73
CA PHE A 31 4.68 -11.09 5.44
C PHE A 31 4.61 -12.15 4.35
N MET A 32 5.59 -13.04 4.30
CA MET A 32 5.61 -14.17 3.39
C MET A 32 4.39 -15.08 3.59
N ALA A 33 4.04 -15.39 4.84
CA ALA A 33 2.85 -16.19 5.16
C ALA A 33 1.56 -15.53 4.67
N MET A 34 1.38 -14.22 4.91
CA MET A 34 0.22 -13.47 4.39
C MET A 34 0.12 -13.53 2.86
N ARG A 35 1.26 -13.45 2.16
CA ARG A 35 1.30 -13.54 0.69
C ARG A 35 0.95 -14.95 0.21
N GLN A 36 1.45 -15.99 0.88
CA GLN A 36 1.12 -17.39 0.58
C GLN A 36 -0.36 -17.70 0.82
N ASP A 37 -0.97 -17.03 1.79
CA ASP A 37 -2.41 -17.11 2.07
C ASP A 37 -3.25 -16.26 1.10
N GLY A 38 -2.62 -15.65 0.10
CA GLY A 38 -3.29 -14.99 -1.02
C GLY A 38 -3.65 -13.53 -0.77
N LEU A 39 -3.16 -12.91 0.31
CA LEU A 39 -3.35 -11.47 0.50
C LEU A 39 -2.56 -10.68 -0.54
N TRP A 40 -3.17 -9.62 -1.03
CA TRP A 40 -2.52 -8.64 -1.90
C TRP A 40 -1.87 -7.57 -1.03
N VAL A 41 -0.89 -6.84 -1.58
CA VAL A 41 -0.12 -5.82 -0.85
C VAL A 41 -0.99 -4.86 -0.02
N GLY A 42 -2.11 -4.38 -0.57
CA GLY A 42 -3.03 -3.48 0.14
C GLY A 42 -3.79 -4.13 1.31
N GLN A 43 -4.06 -5.44 1.22
CA GLN A 43 -4.63 -6.21 2.33
C GLN A 43 -3.55 -6.48 3.38
N SER A 44 -2.34 -6.84 2.98
CA SER A 44 -1.19 -7.04 3.88
C SER A 44 -0.88 -5.80 4.70
N ILE A 45 -1.00 -4.60 4.12
CA ILE A 45 -0.84 -3.32 4.86
C ILE A 45 -1.87 -3.18 5.98
N LYS A 46 -3.13 -3.54 5.72
CA LYS A 46 -4.21 -3.44 6.72
C LYS A 46 -3.99 -4.45 7.85
N VAL A 47 -3.65 -5.69 7.51
CA VAL A 47 -3.36 -6.73 8.51
C VAL A 47 -2.13 -6.35 9.33
N ALA A 48 -1.05 -5.87 8.69
CA ALA A 48 0.14 -5.42 9.41
C ALA A 48 -0.15 -4.25 10.36
N ALA A 49 -0.92 -3.26 9.93
CA ALA A 49 -1.33 -2.15 10.81
C ALA A 49 -2.08 -2.67 12.05
N GLU A 50 -2.99 -3.64 11.87
CA GLU A 50 -3.75 -4.23 12.96
C GLU A 50 -2.86 -5.02 13.93
N ILE A 51 -2.10 -6.00 13.44
CA ILE A 51 -1.39 -6.95 14.31
C ILE A 51 -0.14 -6.35 14.96
N TYR A 52 0.46 -5.31 14.37
CA TYR A 52 1.61 -4.61 14.94
C TYR A 52 1.24 -3.30 15.65
N GLY A 53 -0.01 -2.84 15.54
CA GLY A 53 -0.45 -1.57 16.12
C GLY A 53 0.15 -0.34 15.43
N TRP A 54 0.56 -0.48 14.17
CA TRP A 54 1.13 0.61 13.39
C TRP A 54 0.06 1.51 12.79
N SER A 55 0.43 2.75 12.48
CA SER A 55 -0.36 3.56 11.57
C SER A 55 -0.39 2.92 10.18
N LEU A 56 -1.41 3.24 9.38
CA LEU A 56 -1.49 2.78 7.98
C LEU A 56 -0.29 3.25 7.15
N THR A 57 0.27 4.42 7.46
CA THR A 57 1.45 4.95 6.76
C THR A 57 2.69 4.13 7.08
N GLU A 58 2.94 3.84 8.36
CA GLU A 58 4.06 2.99 8.78
C GLU A 58 3.93 1.59 8.20
N ALA A 59 2.74 0.97 8.28
CA ALA A 59 2.49 -0.33 7.70
C ALA A 59 2.68 -0.32 6.18
N LYS A 60 2.22 0.72 5.48
CA LYS A 60 2.43 0.89 4.03
C LYS A 60 3.90 0.89 3.67
N MET A 61 4.68 1.73 4.35
CA MET A 61 6.13 1.82 4.09
C MET A 61 6.79 0.47 4.37
N THR A 62 6.52 -0.11 5.53
CA THR A 62 7.13 -1.36 5.97
C THR A 62 6.82 -2.53 5.04
N VAL A 63 5.56 -2.67 4.60
CA VAL A 63 5.16 -3.73 3.67
C VAL A 63 5.72 -3.46 2.27
N HIS A 64 5.65 -2.24 1.74
CA HIS A 64 6.15 -1.93 0.40
C HIS A 64 7.66 -2.14 0.22
N TYR A 65 8.45 -1.87 1.26
CA TYR A 65 9.90 -2.03 1.23
C TYR A 65 10.39 -3.38 1.76
N SER A 66 9.47 -4.31 2.05
CA SER A 66 9.84 -5.69 2.42
C SER A 66 10.32 -6.49 1.21
N ASP A 67 11.18 -7.49 1.47
CA ASP A 67 11.66 -8.40 0.42
C ASP A 67 10.48 -9.18 -0.20
N THR A 68 9.49 -9.53 0.62
CA THR A 68 8.26 -10.22 0.22
C THR A 68 7.48 -9.45 -0.84
N TRP A 69 7.54 -8.12 -0.88
CA TRP A 69 6.75 -7.31 -1.82
C TRP A 69 7.59 -6.47 -2.79
N ALA A 70 8.91 -6.69 -2.82
CA ALA A 70 9.85 -5.96 -3.67
C ALA A 70 9.53 -6.09 -5.17
N ASP A 71 9.02 -7.25 -5.61
CA ASP A 71 8.60 -7.51 -7.00
C ASP A 71 7.35 -6.70 -7.39
N CYS A 72 6.39 -6.56 -6.47
CA CYS A 72 5.22 -5.72 -6.65
C CYS A 72 5.58 -4.23 -6.67
N LEU A 73 6.56 -3.79 -5.89
CA LEU A 73 7.00 -2.39 -5.88
C LEU A 73 7.49 -1.95 -7.27
N GLN A 74 8.37 -2.74 -7.89
CA GLN A 74 8.91 -2.40 -9.21
C GLN A 74 7.82 -2.40 -10.29
N THR A 75 6.89 -3.36 -10.21
CA THR A 75 5.76 -3.46 -11.14
C THR A 75 4.79 -2.29 -10.97
N ASN A 76 4.45 -1.93 -9.73
CA ASN A 76 3.57 -0.81 -9.42
C ASN A 76 4.19 0.54 -9.77
N ALA A 77 5.50 0.72 -9.56
CA ALA A 77 6.20 1.94 -9.97
C ALA A 77 6.14 2.14 -11.48
N LYS A 78 6.44 1.10 -12.28
CA LYS A 78 6.33 1.14 -13.74
C LYS A 78 4.90 1.44 -14.21
N LEU A 79 3.90 0.83 -13.57
CA LEU A 79 2.50 1.10 -13.89
C LEU A 79 2.11 2.54 -13.55
N HIS A 80 2.57 3.05 -12.41
CA HIS A 80 2.31 4.42 -11.98
C HIS A 80 2.94 5.43 -12.93
N ASP A 81 4.20 5.21 -13.32
CA ASP A 81 4.91 6.06 -14.28
C ASP A 81 4.24 6.05 -15.65
N ALA A 82 3.80 4.88 -16.13
CA ALA A 82 3.07 4.77 -17.39
C ALA A 82 1.70 5.46 -17.33
N ALA A 83 0.97 5.30 -16.22
CA ALA A 83 -0.31 5.98 -16.01
C ALA A 83 -0.14 7.50 -15.93
N PHE A 84 0.93 7.97 -15.30
CA PHE A 84 1.27 9.39 -15.23
C PHE A 84 1.64 9.96 -16.60
N ALA A 85 2.46 9.25 -17.37
CA ALA A 85 2.79 9.63 -18.74
C ALA A 85 1.53 9.73 -19.63
N ALA A 86 0.64 8.74 -19.56
CA ALA A 86 -0.62 8.76 -20.28
C ALA A 86 -1.56 9.90 -19.82
N ALA A 87 -1.63 10.17 -18.52
CA ALA A 87 -2.41 11.29 -17.98
C ALA A 87 -1.89 12.64 -18.48
N LYS A 88 -0.57 12.80 -18.56
CA LYS A 88 0.08 14.00 -19.10
C LYS A 88 -0.19 14.19 -20.59
N GLU A 89 -0.14 13.12 -21.39
CA GLU A 89 -0.50 13.16 -22.82
C GLU A 89 -1.95 13.56 -23.06
N LEU A 90 -2.84 13.20 -22.14
CA LEU A 90 -4.27 13.56 -22.17
C LEU A 90 -4.56 14.97 -21.62
N GLY A 91 -3.54 15.72 -21.21
CA GLY A 91 -3.68 17.10 -20.72
C GLY A 91 -4.16 17.23 -19.27
N PHE A 92 -4.07 16.17 -18.46
CA PHE A 92 -4.29 16.28 -17.02
C PHE A 92 -3.04 16.86 -16.36
N GLU A 93 -3.14 18.07 -15.80
CA GLU A 93 -2.08 18.65 -14.95
C GLU A 93 -2.10 18.05 -13.54
N GLU A 94 -0.92 17.95 -12.92
CA GLU A 94 -0.75 17.48 -11.55
C GLU A 94 -1.57 18.28 -10.55
N VAL A 95 -2.60 17.67 -9.98
CA VAL A 95 -3.12 18.10 -8.67
C VAL A 95 -2.25 17.40 -7.63
N GLY A 96 -1.21 18.12 -7.18
CA GLY A 96 -0.09 17.59 -6.40
C GLY A 96 -0.46 16.50 -5.39
N SER A 97 0.22 15.36 -5.51
CA SER A 97 0.31 14.32 -4.47
C SER A 97 1.18 14.82 -3.32
N GLY A 98 0.68 15.81 -2.58
CA GLY A 98 1.30 16.29 -1.35
C GLY A 98 0.93 15.40 -0.17
N VAL A 99 1.75 14.39 0.11
CA VAL A 99 1.97 14.01 1.52
C VAL A 99 2.79 15.16 2.11
N ASN A 100 2.12 16.11 2.75
CA ASN A 100 2.65 17.37 3.28
C ASN A 100 3.39 18.26 2.26
N GLY A 101 2.64 19.10 1.56
CA GLY A 101 3.17 20.18 0.75
C GLY A 101 2.21 21.35 0.74
N GLU A 102 2.42 22.28 1.67
CA GLU A 102 1.93 23.65 1.64
C GLU A 102 1.93 24.19 0.20
N LYS A 103 0.73 24.45 -0.35
CA LYS A 103 0.59 25.31 -1.52
C LYS A 103 -0.28 26.49 -1.14
N VAL A 104 0.44 27.57 -0.86
CA VAL A 104 -0.02 28.96 -0.86
C VAL A 104 -0.90 29.18 -2.09
N ALA A 105 -2.16 29.57 -1.85
CA ALA A 105 -2.99 30.11 -2.90
C ALA A 105 -2.50 31.53 -3.22
N LEU A 106 -1.69 31.65 -4.27
CA LEU A 106 -1.54 32.92 -4.98
C LEU A 106 -2.78 33.11 -5.86
N GLN A 107 -3.30 34.34 -5.80
CA GLN A 107 -4.49 34.88 -6.48
C GLN A 107 -4.46 34.69 -8.00
N GLU A 108 -5.61 34.84 -8.67
CA GLU A 108 -5.81 35.93 -9.65
C GLU A 108 -7.30 36.29 -9.79
N ALA A 109 -7.51 37.52 -10.24
CA ALA A 109 -8.69 38.35 -10.13
C ALA A 109 -9.88 37.92 -11.02
N SER A 110 -11.09 38.29 -10.58
CA SER A 110 -12.07 38.94 -11.45
C SER A 110 -13.02 39.83 -10.67
#